data_AF-A0A1G8WDZ0-F1
#
_entry.id   AF-A0A1G8WDZ0-F1
#
_cell.length_a   1.000
_cell.length_b   1.000
_cell.length_c   1.000
_cell.angle_alpha   90.00
_cell.angle_beta   90.00
_cell.angle_gamma   90.00
#
_symmetry.space_group_name_H-M   'P 1'
#
loop_
_entity.id
_entity.type
_entity.pdbx_description
1 polymer ?
#
loop_
_entity_poly.entity_id
_entity_poly.type
_entity_poly.pdbx_seq_one_letter_code
_entity_poly.pdbx_strand_id
1 'polypeptide(L)'
;MPKLCIIPCGKKKVWDIKGDIGPVPAKEAYIGTLHRLCENYANHFQLDWVVLSAKHGFLLPDDIVPENYDLTFNHKSDRIVTTEFLQKQIHTKGLDNYQQCIVLTGKKYNRVIHNSFQATSPHVVFPLQGCGGIGRIQQQLKQAVENNQALH
;
A
#
# COMPACT_ATOMS: atom_id res chain seq x y z
N MET A 1 -12.99 5.59 -15.14
CA MET A 1 -12.69 6.42 -13.96
C MET A 1 -11.38 5.94 -13.38
N PRO A 2 -10.38 6.81 -13.14
CA PRO A 2 -9.08 6.39 -12.61
C PRO A 2 -9.26 5.83 -11.19
N LYS A 3 -8.60 4.69 -10.92
CA LYS A 3 -8.69 3.97 -9.65
C LYS A 3 -7.28 3.88 -9.04
N LEU A 4 -7.17 4.23 -7.76
CA LEU A 4 -5.93 4.10 -7.00
C LEU A 4 -5.99 2.85 -6.12
N CYS A 5 -4.98 2.00 -6.21
CA CYS A 5 -4.79 0.86 -5.33
C CYS A 5 -3.78 1.19 -4.23
N ILE A 6 -4.16 0.98 -2.97
CA ILE A 6 -3.27 1.19 -1.82
C ILE A 6 -2.80 -0.17 -1.33
N ILE A 7 -1.50 -0.43 -1.46
CA ILE A 7 -0.87 -1.72 -1.12
C ILE A 7 0.01 -1.62 0.14
N PRO A 8 0.16 -2.69 0.93
CA PRO A 8 0.97 -2.64 2.14
C PRO A 8 2.47 -2.70 1.82
N CYS A 9 3.32 -1.93 2.52
CA CYS A 9 4.79 -2.05 2.40
C CYS A 9 5.34 -3.45 2.74
N GLY A 10 4.72 -4.15 3.70
CA GLY A 10 5.23 -5.43 4.17
C GLY A 10 6.52 -5.31 4.99
N LYS A 11 6.83 -6.38 5.73
CA LYS A 11 8.03 -6.43 6.59
C LYS A 11 9.29 -6.60 5.77
N LYS A 12 9.29 -7.60 4.87
CA LYS A 12 10.47 -8.03 4.11
C LYS A 12 10.80 -7.05 2.99
N LYS A 13 12.06 -6.59 2.94
CA LYS A 13 12.60 -5.64 1.95
C LYS A 13 13.85 -6.20 1.28
N VAL A 14 14.25 -5.59 0.16
CA VAL A 14 15.36 -6.08 -0.67
C VAL A 14 16.68 -6.19 0.09
N TRP A 15 16.94 -5.27 1.03
CA TRP A 15 18.13 -5.28 1.88
C TRP A 15 18.20 -6.50 2.81
N ASP A 16 17.06 -7.14 3.14
CA ASP A 16 17.05 -8.37 3.94
C ASP A 16 17.68 -9.57 3.19
N ILE A 17 17.86 -9.44 1.87
CA ILE A 17 18.48 -10.47 1.02
C ILE A 17 19.82 -9.99 0.45
N LYS A 18 19.86 -8.75 -0.06
CA LYS A 18 21.02 -8.24 -0.81
C LYS A 18 22.03 -7.47 0.06
N GLY A 19 21.73 -7.24 1.34
CA GLY A 19 22.54 -6.37 2.20
C GLY A 19 22.37 -4.90 1.82
N ASP A 20 23.38 -4.08 2.14
CA ASP A 20 23.35 -2.65 1.81
C ASP A 20 23.65 -2.41 0.33
N ILE A 21 22.60 -2.20 -0.45
CA ILE A 21 22.66 -1.85 -1.87
C ILE A 21 22.34 -0.38 -2.12
N GLY A 22 22.27 0.44 -1.07
CA GLY A 22 21.85 1.83 -1.14
C GLY A 22 20.35 2.03 -1.45
N PRO A 23 19.96 3.27 -1.84
CA PRO A 23 18.57 3.63 -2.12
C PRO A 23 18.01 2.92 -3.36
N VAL A 24 16.75 2.48 -3.29
CA VAL A 24 16.04 1.85 -4.43
C VAL A 24 14.61 2.36 -4.57
N PRO A 25 13.98 2.26 -5.76
CA PRO A 25 12.56 2.57 -5.95
C PRO A 25 11.64 1.70 -5.08
N ALA A 26 10.47 2.22 -4.70
CA ALA A 26 9.49 1.51 -3.88
C ALA A 26 9.04 0.18 -4.51
N LYS A 27 8.89 0.13 -5.83
CA LYS A 27 8.56 -1.10 -6.59
C LYS A 27 9.62 -2.20 -6.47
N GLU A 28 10.83 -1.86 -6.05
CA GLU A 28 11.93 -2.81 -5.84
C GLU A 28 12.21 -3.05 -4.35
N ALA A 29 11.94 -2.05 -3.51
CA ALA A 29 12.22 -2.07 -2.09
C ALA A 29 11.48 -3.19 -1.35
N TYR A 30 10.21 -3.40 -1.67
CA TYR A 30 9.31 -4.28 -0.91
C TYR A 30 9.15 -5.63 -1.58
N ILE A 31 9.57 -6.70 -0.88
CA ILE A 31 9.64 -8.06 -1.47
C ILE A 31 8.82 -9.10 -0.70
N GLY A 32 8.00 -8.65 0.26
CA GLY A 32 7.13 -9.53 1.02
C GLY A 32 6.05 -10.18 0.14
N THR A 33 5.69 -11.42 0.43
CA THR A 33 4.71 -12.19 -0.36
C THR A 33 3.39 -11.46 -0.55
N LEU A 34 2.82 -10.90 0.53
CA LEU A 34 1.56 -10.15 0.42
C LEU A 34 1.71 -8.88 -0.42
N HIS A 35 2.82 -8.14 -0.26
CA HIS A 35 3.09 -6.94 -1.06
C HIS A 35 3.07 -7.28 -2.55
N ARG A 36 3.86 -8.28 -2.96
CA ARG A 36 3.95 -8.72 -4.36
C ARG A 36 2.63 -9.22 -4.92
N LEU A 37 1.80 -9.87 -4.10
CA LEU A 37 0.47 -10.30 -4.54
C LEU A 37 -0.47 -9.11 -4.76
N CYS A 38 -0.42 -8.09 -3.90
CA CYS A 38 -1.19 -6.87 -4.09
C CYS A 38 -0.69 -6.05 -5.30
N GLU A 39 0.62 -5.96 -5.48
CA GLU A 39 1.25 -5.31 -6.65
C GLU A 39 0.87 -6.03 -7.94
N ASN A 40 0.98 -7.36 -7.98
CA ASN A 40 0.57 -8.16 -9.13
C ASN A 40 -0.93 -7.99 -9.44
N TYR A 41 -1.78 -7.97 -8.41
CA TYR A 41 -3.20 -7.67 -8.58
C TYR A 41 -3.41 -6.28 -9.19
N ALA A 42 -2.74 -5.24 -8.67
CA ALA A 42 -2.86 -3.88 -9.19
C ALA A 42 -2.43 -3.79 -10.66
N ASN A 43 -1.26 -4.35 -10.99
CA ASN A 43 -0.73 -4.37 -12.35
C ASN A 43 -1.64 -5.16 -13.32
N HIS A 44 -2.14 -6.33 -12.90
CA HIS A 44 -3.02 -7.17 -13.72
C HIS A 44 -4.31 -6.45 -14.11
N PHE A 45 -4.91 -5.72 -13.16
CA PHE A 45 -6.13 -4.95 -13.39
C PHE A 45 -5.87 -3.50 -13.83
N GLN A 46 -4.63 -3.17 -14.22
CA GLN A 46 -4.22 -1.85 -14.73
C GLN A 46 -4.62 -0.71 -13.78
N LEU A 47 -4.41 -0.92 -12.48
CA LEU A 47 -4.66 0.05 -11.43
C LEU A 47 -3.36 0.80 -11.12
N ASP A 48 -3.42 2.12 -11.07
CA ASP A 48 -2.35 2.89 -10.45
C ASP A 48 -2.24 2.49 -8.98
N TRP A 49 -1.03 2.43 -8.43
CA TRP A 49 -0.87 1.99 -7.05
C TRP A 49 0.17 2.79 -6.27
N VAL A 50 -0.05 2.85 -4.96
CA VAL A 50 0.88 3.42 -3.99
C VAL A 50 1.08 2.46 -2.83
N VAL A 51 2.29 2.44 -2.28
CA VAL A 51 2.58 1.75 -1.04
C VAL A 51 2.21 2.63 0.14
N LEU A 52 1.51 2.08 1.13
CA LEU A 52 1.37 2.71 2.45
C LEU A 52 2.46 2.21 3.41
N SER A 53 3.38 3.10 3.76
CA SER A 53 4.50 2.91 4.68
C SER A 53 4.30 3.70 5.96
N ALA A 54 4.58 3.08 7.12
CA ALA A 54 4.56 3.80 8.40
C ALA A 54 5.70 4.85 8.51
N LYS A 55 6.84 4.63 7.86
CA LYS A 55 8.01 5.54 7.89
C LYS A 55 7.92 6.64 6.83
N HIS A 56 7.33 6.33 5.67
CA HIS A 56 7.40 7.19 4.48
C HIS A 56 6.04 7.65 3.95
N GLY A 57 4.94 7.18 4.55
CA GLY A 57 3.58 7.46 4.09
C GLY A 57 3.26 6.80 2.77
N PHE A 58 2.62 7.52 1.86
CA PHE A 58 2.33 7.06 0.52
C PHE A 58 3.58 7.14 -0.37
N LEU A 59 3.98 6.02 -0.96
CA LEU A 59 5.07 5.95 -1.94
C LEU A 59 4.52 5.51 -3.29
N LEU A 60 4.75 6.32 -4.32
CA LEU A 60 4.60 5.94 -5.72
C LEU A 60 5.63 4.86 -6.10
N PRO A 61 5.42 4.10 -7.17
CA PRO A 61 6.32 3.01 -7.57
C PRO A 61 7.79 3.45 -7.73
N ASP A 62 8.00 4.66 -8.25
CA ASP A 62 9.32 5.23 -8.53
C ASP A 62 9.86 6.11 -7.39
N ASP A 63 9.11 6.30 -6.29
CA ASP A 63 9.65 7.00 -5.12
C ASP A 63 10.80 6.20 -4.50
N ILE A 64 11.85 6.90 -4.10
CA ILE A 64 13.04 6.27 -3.54
C ILE A 64 12.85 5.93 -2.06
N VAL A 65 13.09 4.66 -1.73
CA VAL A 65 13.24 4.17 -0.36
C VAL A 65 14.74 4.13 -0.05
N PRO A 66 15.22 4.92 0.92
CA PRO A 66 16.66 5.16 1.09
C PRO A 66 17.41 3.94 1.66
N GLU A 67 16.77 3.16 2.51
CA GLU A 67 17.42 2.11 3.31
C GLU A 67 16.38 1.16 3.91
N ASN A 68 16.86 0.07 4.51
CA ASN A 68 16.03 -0.85 5.27
C ASN A 68 15.44 -0.18 6.53
N TYR A 69 14.29 -0.69 6.99
CA TYR A 69 13.64 -0.26 8.24
C TYR A 69 12.58 -1.26 8.70
N ASP A 70 12.24 -1.30 9.99
CA ASP A 70 11.14 -2.11 10.52
C ASP A 70 10.19 -1.26 11.39
N LEU A 71 9.23 -0.60 10.74
CA LEU A 71 8.24 0.26 11.39
C LEU A 71 6.82 -0.07 10.91
N THR A 72 5.89 -0.07 11.86
CA THR A 72 4.45 -0.23 11.61
C THR A 72 3.67 0.86 12.32
N PHE A 73 2.46 1.20 11.85
CA PHE A 73 1.61 2.24 12.47
C PHE A 73 1.16 1.92 13.90
N ASN A 74 1.41 0.71 14.41
CA ASN A 74 1.09 0.33 15.78
C ASN A 74 2.27 0.53 16.74
N HIS A 75 3.48 0.79 16.24
CA HIS A 75 4.61 1.08 17.12
C HIS A 75 4.43 2.46 17.75
N LYS A 76 4.97 2.67 18.96
CA LYS A 76 5.10 4.01 19.55
C LYS A 76 6.45 4.55 19.14
N SER A 77 6.52 5.26 18.01
CA SER A 77 7.75 5.89 17.52
C SER A 77 7.43 7.21 16.85
N ASP A 78 8.25 8.20 17.13
CA ASP A 78 8.35 9.51 16.47
C ASP A 78 8.71 9.42 14.98
N ARG A 79 9.23 8.27 14.53
CA ARG A 79 9.55 7.98 13.13
C ARG A 79 8.32 7.56 12.30
N ILE A 80 7.15 7.43 12.91
CA ILE A 80 5.91 7.15 12.20
C ILE A 80 5.35 8.45 11.64
N VAL A 81 4.98 8.43 10.37
CA VAL A 81 4.38 9.59 9.71
C VAL A 81 3.07 10.00 10.37
N THR A 82 2.84 11.31 10.45
CA THR A 82 1.60 11.85 11.01
C THR A 82 0.47 11.86 9.98
N THR A 83 -0.76 12.05 10.44
CA THR A 83 -1.94 12.20 9.55
C THR A 83 -1.77 13.40 8.63
N GLU A 84 -1.26 14.51 9.14
CA GLU A 84 -1.04 15.76 8.40
C GLU A 84 -0.02 15.55 7.27
N PHE A 85 1.01 14.75 7.53
CA PHE A 85 1.99 14.36 6.51
C PHE A 85 1.34 13.54 5.38
N LEU A 86 0.48 12.57 5.74
CA LEU A 86 -0.26 11.75 4.76
C LEU A 86 -1.24 12.59 3.92
N GLN A 87 -1.95 13.52 4.56
CA GLN A 87 -2.85 14.46 3.89
C GLN A 87 -2.08 15.35 2.90
N LYS A 88 -0.91 15.86 3.28
CA LYS A 88 -0.04 16.62 2.38
C LYS A 88 0.42 15.76 1.20
N GLN A 89 0.79 14.50 1.43
CA GLN A 89 1.19 13.60 0.36
C GLN A 89 0.06 13.33 -0.63
N ILE A 90 -1.19 13.19 -0.17
CA ILE A 90 -2.35 13.01 -1.04
C ILE A 90 -2.42 14.14 -2.07
N HIS A 91 -2.31 15.39 -1.63
CA HIS A 91 -2.35 16.54 -2.53
C HIS A 91 -1.10 16.63 -3.42
N THR A 92 0.10 16.59 -2.82
CA THR A 92 1.35 16.76 -3.58
C THR A 92 1.63 15.66 -4.60
N LYS A 93 1.04 14.47 -4.41
CA LYS A 93 1.17 13.33 -5.33
C LYS A 93 -0.07 13.12 -6.21
N GLY A 94 -1.05 14.02 -6.13
CA GLY A 94 -2.27 13.93 -6.94
C GLY A 94 -3.13 12.69 -6.65
N LEU A 95 -3.05 12.13 -5.43
CA LEU A 95 -3.86 10.97 -5.03
C LEU A 95 -5.34 11.34 -4.84
N ASP A 96 -5.62 12.63 -4.74
CA ASP A 96 -6.95 13.25 -4.72
C ASP A 96 -7.62 13.32 -6.11
N ASN A 97 -6.88 13.08 -7.20
CA ASN A 97 -7.42 13.01 -8.56
C ASN A 97 -8.20 11.70 -8.84
N TYR A 98 -8.12 10.73 -7.93
CA TYR A 98 -8.75 9.42 -8.08
C TYR A 98 -10.13 9.40 -7.43
N GLN A 99 -11.15 8.99 -8.19
CA GLN A 99 -12.54 8.90 -7.70
C GLN A 99 -12.78 7.69 -6.80
N GLN A 100 -11.95 6.65 -6.95
CA GLN A 100 -12.07 5.41 -6.19
C GLN A 100 -10.70 4.95 -5.66
N CYS A 101 -10.68 4.58 -4.39
CA CYS A 101 -9.51 4.00 -3.71
C CYS A 101 -9.79 2.55 -3.32
N ILE A 102 -8.97 1.61 -3.80
CA ILE A 102 -9.04 0.18 -3.51
C ILE A 102 -7.96 -0.15 -2.50
N VAL A 103 -8.34 -0.47 -1.27
CA VAL A 103 -7.40 -0.68 -0.18
C VAL A 103 -7.16 -2.17 0.03
N LEU A 104 -5.97 -2.64 -0.34
CA LEU A 104 -5.53 -4.02 -0.16
C LEU A 104 -4.69 -4.22 1.11
N THR A 105 -4.87 -3.32 2.08
CA THR A 105 -4.22 -3.39 3.39
C THR A 105 -5.13 -4.05 4.43
N GLY A 106 -4.56 -4.47 5.56
CA GLY A 106 -5.35 -5.07 6.64
C GLY A 106 -6.19 -4.04 7.42
N LYS A 107 -7.24 -4.50 8.12
CA LYS A 107 -8.19 -3.67 8.89
C LYS A 107 -7.53 -2.60 9.80
N LYS A 108 -6.34 -2.88 10.34
CA LYS A 108 -5.59 -1.95 11.19
C LYS A 108 -5.23 -0.62 10.52
N TYR A 109 -5.15 -0.60 9.18
CA TYR A 109 -4.84 0.60 8.41
C TYR A 109 -6.09 1.43 8.07
N ASN A 110 -7.31 0.91 8.26
CA ASN A 110 -8.54 1.63 7.88
C ASN A 110 -8.61 3.02 8.54
N ARG A 111 -8.24 3.13 9.82
CA ARG A 111 -8.21 4.43 10.52
C ARG A 111 -7.23 5.41 9.86
N VAL A 112 -6.04 4.92 9.47
CA VAL A 112 -5.03 5.74 8.80
C VAL A 112 -5.55 6.21 7.44
N ILE A 113 -6.17 5.32 6.66
CA ILE A 113 -6.76 5.65 5.35
C ILE A 113 -7.86 6.71 5.50
N HIS A 114 -8.85 6.47 6.37
CA HIS A 114 -9.96 7.41 6.56
C HIS A 114 -9.48 8.80 7.00
N ASN A 115 -8.54 8.86 7.94
CA ASN A 115 -8.00 10.14 8.40
C ASN A 115 -7.18 10.86 7.31
N SER A 116 -6.45 10.10 6.48
CA SER A 116 -5.64 10.68 5.41
C SER A 116 -6.51 11.28 4.31
N PHE A 117 -7.58 10.60 3.90
CA PHE A 117 -8.47 11.04 2.82
C PHE A 117 -9.66 11.88 3.29
N GLN A 118 -9.66 12.35 4.55
CA GLN A 118 -10.80 13.06 5.13
C GLN A 118 -11.22 14.31 4.33
N ALA A 119 -10.25 15.03 3.76
CA ALA A 119 -10.51 16.27 3.00
C ALA A 119 -11.03 16.03 1.56
N THR A 120 -10.80 14.83 0.99
CA THR A 120 -11.07 14.53 -0.42
C THR A 120 -12.18 13.49 -0.60
N SER A 121 -12.45 12.68 0.43
CA SER A 121 -13.55 11.71 0.52
C SER A 121 -13.82 10.89 -0.77
N PRO A 122 -12.80 10.22 -1.36
CA PRO A 122 -13.01 9.34 -2.49
C PRO A 122 -13.88 8.14 -2.08
N HIS A 123 -14.45 7.44 -3.06
CA HIS A 123 -15.11 6.17 -2.79
C HIS A 123 -14.07 5.11 -2.39
N VAL A 124 -13.98 4.80 -1.09
CA VAL A 124 -13.00 3.83 -0.57
C VAL A 124 -13.62 2.45 -0.44
N VAL A 125 -13.00 1.46 -1.09
CA VAL A 125 -13.38 0.04 -1.03
C VAL A 125 -12.30 -0.74 -0.29
N PHE A 126 -12.71 -1.67 0.57
CA PHE A 126 -11.82 -2.57 1.31
C PHE A 126 -12.12 -4.04 0.92
N PRO A 127 -11.67 -4.52 -0.25
CA PRO A 127 -12.08 -5.83 -0.76
C PRO A 127 -11.69 -7.01 0.14
N LEU A 128 -10.62 -6.85 0.90
CA LEU A 128 -10.07 -7.88 1.78
C LEU A 128 -10.67 -7.82 3.20
N GLN A 129 -11.60 -6.90 3.46
CA GLN A 129 -12.24 -6.77 4.77
C GLN A 129 -13.09 -8.03 5.06
N GLY A 130 -12.91 -8.60 6.24
CA GLY A 130 -13.60 -9.84 6.63
C GLY A 130 -12.91 -11.12 6.17
N CYS A 131 -11.79 -11.04 5.44
CA CYS A 131 -10.98 -12.22 5.16
C CYS A 131 -10.44 -12.84 6.45
N GLY A 132 -10.63 -14.15 6.63
CA GLY A 132 -10.26 -14.93 7.82
C GLY A 132 -8.76 -15.13 8.07
N GLY A 133 -7.90 -14.21 7.59
CA GLY A 133 -6.45 -14.22 7.82
C GLY A 133 -5.61 -14.07 6.56
N ILE A 134 -4.28 -13.99 6.76
CA ILE A 134 -3.33 -13.71 5.67
C ILE A 134 -3.34 -14.78 4.56
N GLY A 135 -3.50 -16.06 4.91
CA GLY A 135 -3.58 -17.14 3.93
C GLY A 135 -4.79 -17.02 3.00
N ARG A 136 -5.96 -16.68 3.55
CA ARG A 136 -7.19 -16.43 2.77
C ARG A 136 -7.06 -15.18 1.89
N ILE A 137 -6.45 -14.11 2.40
CA ILE A 137 -6.17 -12.91 1.62
C ILE A 137 -5.29 -13.26 0.40
N GLN A 138 -4.20 -13.99 0.61
CA GLN A 138 -3.32 -14.39 -0.49
C GLN A 138 -4.05 -15.27 -1.51
N GLN A 139 -4.89 -16.20 -1.05
CA GLN A 139 -5.71 -17.04 -1.93
C GLN A 139 -6.67 -16.20 -2.79
N GLN A 140 -7.38 -15.24 -2.20
CA GLN A 140 -8.31 -14.39 -2.94
C GLN A 140 -7.61 -13.51 -3.98
N LEU A 141 -6.45 -12.93 -3.64
CA LEU A 141 -5.67 -12.13 -4.59
C LEU A 141 -5.21 -12.98 -5.79
N LYS A 142 -4.76 -14.21 -5.53
CA LYS A 142 -4.37 -15.15 -6.60
C LYS A 142 -5.56 -15.55 -7.47
N GLN A 143 -6.67 -15.96 -6.85
CA GLN A 143 -7.88 -16.36 -7.57
C GLN A 143 -8.47 -15.21 -8.39
N ALA A 144 -8.41 -13.98 -7.90
CA ALA A 144 -8.86 -12.81 -8.64
C ALA A 144 -8.07 -12.63 -9.94
N VAL A 145 -6.74 -12.75 -9.87
CA VAL A 145 -5.86 -12.67 -11.05
C VAL A 145 -6.06 -13.88 -11.98
N GLU A 146 -6.07 -15.09 -11.42
CA GLU A 146 -6.24 -16.35 -12.17
C GLU A 146 -7.57 -16.41 -12.93
N ASN A 147 -8.67 -15.96 -12.29
CA ASN A 147 -10.00 -15.95 -12.88
C ASN A 147 -10.30 -14.66 -13.65
N ASN A 148 -9.36 -13.72 -13.70
CA ASN A 148 -9.54 -12.38 -14.26
C ASN A 148 -10.79 -11.65 -13.72
N GLN A 149 -11.07 -11.81 -12.43
CA GLN A 149 -12.22 -11.23 -11.75
C GLN A 149 -11.73 -10.34 -10.61
N ALA A 150 -11.90 -9.02 -10.77
CA ALA A 150 -11.49 -8.06 -9.76
C ALA A 150 -12.31 -8.22 -8.47
N LEU A 151 -11.67 -7.94 -7.32
CA LEU A 151 -12.33 -7.95 -6.01
C LEU A 151 -13.15 -6.67 -5.73
N HIS A 152 -13.23 -5.75 -6.69
CA HIS A 152 -13.75 -4.39 -6.52
C HIS A 152 -14.64 -3.95 -7.69
#